data_AF-A0A943IIU1-F1
#
_entry.id   AF-A0A943IIU1-F1
#
_cell.length_a   1.000
_cell.length_b   1.000
_cell.length_c   1.000
_cell.angle_alpha   90.00
_cell.angle_beta   90.00
_cell.angle_gamma   90.00
#
_symmetry.space_group_name_H-M   'P 1'
#
loop_
_entity.id
_entity.type
_entity.pdbx_description
1 polymer ?
#
loop_
_entity_poly.entity_id
_entity_poly.type
_entity_poly.pdbx_seq_one_letter_code
_entity_poly.pdbx_strand_id
1 'polypeptide(L)'
;MTQAEVLDVFREALLVATKLAAPILIASIVVGLIVAIFQAATQIHEQTLTFVPKILVTALLMVVLGSWMLGQINDLIQSLFGLMAGL
;
A
#
# COMPACT_ATOMS: atom_id res chain seq x y z
N MET A 1 13.08 21.17 -16.96
CA MET A 1 12.18 21.11 -15.80
C MET A 1 11.33 22.37 -15.74
N THR A 2 10.21 22.33 -16.47
CA THR A 2 9.11 23.30 -16.31
C THR A 2 8.28 22.94 -15.08
N GLN A 3 7.44 23.87 -14.62
CA GLN A 3 6.53 23.60 -13.50
C GLN A 3 5.54 22.46 -13.80
N ALA A 4 5.16 22.29 -15.07
CA ALA A 4 4.31 21.19 -15.53
C ALA A 4 5.02 19.83 -15.38
N GLU A 5 6.28 19.74 -15.80
CA GLU A 5 7.07 18.50 -15.68
C GLU A 5 7.23 18.05 -14.21
N VAL A 6 7.40 19.00 -13.29
CA VAL A 6 7.46 18.70 -11.85
C VAL A 6 6.12 18.14 -11.34
N LEU A 7 5.00 18.74 -11.76
CA LEU A 7 3.66 18.26 -11.39
C LEU A 7 3.38 16.86 -11.92
N ASP A 8 3.82 16.55 -13.13
CA ASP A 8 3.64 15.22 -13.74
C ASP A 8 4.43 14.16 -12.97
N VAL A 9 5.69 14.44 -12.60
CA VAL A 9 6.49 13.57 -11.74
C VAL A 9 5.80 13.31 -10.39
N PHE A 10 5.27 14.36 -9.74
CA PHE A 10 4.54 14.21 -8.49
C PHE A 10 3.29 13.36 -8.63
N ARG A 11 2.54 13.56 -9.72
CA ARG A 11 1.33 12.79 -10.02
C ARG A 11 1.66 11.31 -10.21
N GLU A 12 2.71 10.99 -10.96
CA GLU A 12 3.15 9.62 -11.18
C GLU A 12 3.57 8.94 -9.86
N ALA A 13 4.38 9.64 -9.05
CA ALA A 13 4.78 9.15 -7.74
C ALA A 13 3.58 8.87 -6.81
N LEU A 14 2.59 9.76 -6.77
CA LEU A 14 1.37 9.56 -5.98
C LEU A 14 0.53 8.39 -6.49
N LEU A 15 0.45 8.20 -7.81
CA LEU A 15 -0.24 7.05 -8.40
C LEU A 15 0.44 5.74 -8.03
N VAL A 16 1.77 5.68 -8.10
CA VAL A 16 2.54 4.50 -7.67
C VAL A 16 2.36 4.25 -6.18
N ALA A 17 2.51 5.26 -5.33
CA ALA A 17 2.30 5.14 -3.88
C ALA A 17 0.89 4.60 -3.55
N THR A 18 -0.13 5.14 -4.24
CA THR A 18 -1.52 4.68 -4.07
C THR A 18 -1.70 3.23 -4.53
N LYS A 19 -1.15 2.86 -5.69
CA LYS A 19 -1.19 1.47 -6.20
C LYS A 19 -0.56 0.48 -5.21
N LEU A 20 0.56 0.86 -4.60
CA LEU A 20 1.26 0.04 -3.62
C LEU A 20 0.47 -0.09 -2.31
N ALA A 21 -0.11 1.01 -1.82
CA ALA A 21 -0.84 1.03 -0.55
C ALA A 21 -2.22 0.37 -0.65
N ALA A 22 -2.92 0.53 -1.78
CA ALA A 22 -4.31 0.09 -1.96
C ALA A 22 -4.57 -1.38 -1.56
N PRO A 23 -3.85 -2.40 -2.06
CA PRO A 23 -4.14 -3.79 -1.71
C PRO A 23 -3.96 -4.08 -0.22
N ILE A 24 -2.95 -3.49 0.42
CA ILE A 24 -2.68 -3.67 1.85
C ILE A 24 -3.76 -3.00 2.70
N LEU A 25 -4.16 -1.77 2.34
CA LEU A 25 -5.20 -1.03 3.03
C LEU A 25 -6.55 -1.72 2.92
N ILE A 26 -6.94 -2.14 1.71
CA ILE A 26 -8.21 -2.84 1.47
C ILE A 26 -8.28 -4.11 2.30
N ALA A 27 -7.24 -4.93 2.29
CA ALA A 27 -7.21 -6.15 3.09
C ALA A 27 -7.26 -5.86 4.60
N SER A 28 -6.52 -4.85 5.07
CA SER A 28 -6.52 -4.44 6.48
C SER A 28 -7.90 -3.94 6.94
N ILE A 29 -8.63 -3.24 6.05
CA ILE A 29 -10.00 -2.78 6.30
C ILE A 29 -10.94 -3.98 6.39
N VAL A 30 -10.89 -4.91 5.43
CA VAL A 30 -11.75 -6.10 5.42
C VAL A 30 -11.54 -6.95 6.67
N VAL A 31 -10.29 -7.26 7.02
CA VAL A 31 -9.96 -8.04 8.22
C VAL A 31 -10.39 -7.29 9.47
N GLY A 32 -10.14 -5.98 9.53
CA GLY A 32 -10.57 -5.15 10.65
C GLY A 32 -12.08 -5.16 10.85
N LEU A 33 -12.84 -5.10 9.76
CA LEU A 33 -14.31 -5.15 9.80
C LEU A 33 -14.81 -6.51 10.30
N ILE A 34 -14.25 -7.61 9.77
CA ILE A 34 -14.62 -8.97 10.20
C ILE A 34 -14.39 -9.14 11.70
N VAL A 35 -13.22 -8.70 12.18
CA VAL A 35 -12.87 -8.80 13.60
C VAL A 35 -13.77 -7.88 14.45
N ALA A 36 -14.10 -6.67 13.98
CA ALA A 36 -14.99 -5.77 14.71
C ALA A 36 -16.40 -6.34 14.86
N ILE A 37 -16.93 -7.00 13.83
CA ILE A 37 -18.23 -7.68 13.89
C ILE A 37 -18.17 -8.84 14.89
N PHE A 38 -17.09 -9.63 14.87
CA PHE A 38 -16.90 -10.72 15.82
C PHE A 38 -16.86 -10.22 17.27
N GLN A 39 -16.08 -9.17 17.53
CA GLN A 39 -15.98 -8.53 18.84
C GLN A 39 -17.33 -8.01 19.33
N ALA A 40 -18.09 -7.36 18.45
CA ALA A 40 -19.42 -6.85 18.77
C ALA A 40 -20.42 -7.98 19.08
N ALA A 41 -20.40 -9.06 18.29
CA ALA A 41 -21.31 -10.20 18.46
C ALA A 41 -21.03 -10.98 19.76
N THR A 42 -19.77 -11.11 20.17
CA THR A 42 -19.37 -11.87 21.37
C THR A 42 -19.18 -10.99 22.61
N GLN A 43 -19.37 -9.68 22.50
CA GLN A 43 -19.10 -8.70 23.57
C GLN A 43 -17.65 -8.77 24.12
N ILE A 44 -16.69 -9.12 23.27
CA ILE A 44 -15.27 -9.18 23.64
C ILE A 44 -14.61 -7.85 23.25
N HIS A 45 -14.05 -7.14 24.22
CA HIS A 45 -13.39 -5.84 24.02
C HIS A 45 -11.87 -5.90 24.21
N GLU A 46 -11.24 -6.94 23.68
CA GLU A 46 -9.80 -7.17 23.78
C GLU A 46 -9.04 -6.51 22.62
N GLN A 47 -8.21 -5.51 22.94
CA GLN A 47 -7.48 -4.73 21.92
C GLN A 47 -6.53 -5.59 21.06
N THR A 48 -5.96 -6.66 21.63
CA THR A 48 -5.04 -7.57 20.93
C THR A 48 -5.71 -8.34 19.80
N LEU A 49 -7.00 -8.69 19.92
CA LEU A 49 -7.74 -9.40 18.88
C LEU A 49 -7.90 -8.56 17.60
N THR A 50 -7.95 -7.23 17.71
CA THR A 50 -7.99 -6.34 16.54
C THR A 50 -6.64 -6.24 15.83
N PHE A 51 -5.55 -6.34 16.59
CA PHE A 51 -4.21 -6.03 16.12
C PHE A 51 -3.53 -7.24 15.44
N VAL A 52 -3.57 -8.40 16.09
CA VAL A 52 -2.82 -9.59 15.64
C VAL A 52 -3.27 -10.07 14.25
N PRO A 53 -4.57 -10.27 13.96
CA PRO A 53 -5.01 -10.73 12.64
C PRO A 53 -4.62 -9.75 11.52
N LYS A 54 -4.70 -8.44 11.77
CA LYS A 54 -4.33 -7.41 10.79
C LYS A 54 -2.85 -7.47 10.42
N ILE A 55 -1.97 -7.64 11.41
CA ILE A 55 -0.53 -7.77 11.17
C ILE A 55 -0.24 -9.02 10.35
N LEU A 56 -0.83 -10.17 10.70
CA LEU A 56 -0.59 -11.42 9.97
C LEU A 56 -1.00 -11.30 8.50
N VAL A 57 -2.16 -10.71 8.23
CA VAL A 57 -2.61 -10.49 6.84
C VAL A 57 -1.71 -9.49 6.11
N THR A 58 -1.32 -8.40 6.77
CA THR A 58 -0.41 -7.40 6.18
C THR A 58 0.95 -8.01 5.84
N ALA A 59 1.52 -8.78 6.76
CA ALA A 59 2.80 -9.47 6.55
C ALA A 59 2.71 -10.49 5.40
N LEU A 60 1.62 -11.27 5.34
CA LEU A 60 1.39 -12.21 4.26
C LEU A 60 1.29 -11.51 2.90
N LEU A 61 0.53 -10.41 2.82
CA LEU A 61 0.42 -9.63 1.59
C LEU A 61 1.73 -9.00 1.17
N MET A 62 2.54 -8.51 2.11
CA MET A 62 3.88 -8.01 1.80
C MET A 62 4.78 -9.08 1.19
N VAL A 63 4.68 -10.33 1.66
CA VAL A 63 5.45 -11.46 1.09
C VAL A 63 4.94 -11.81 -0.31
N VAL A 64 3.63 -11.90 -0.49
CA VAL A 64 3.01 -12.31 -1.76
C VAL A 64 3.14 -11.22 -2.84
N LEU A 65 2.89 -9.96 -2.48
CA LEU A 65 2.91 -8.82 -3.39
C LEU A 65 4.28 -8.15 -3.48
N GLY A 66 5.24 -8.49 -2.61
CA GLY A 66 6.51 -7.79 -2.49
C GLY A 66 7.28 -7.69 -3.81
N SER A 67 7.34 -8.77 -4.61
CA SER A 67 8.01 -8.75 -5.92
C SER A 67 7.34 -7.76 -6.89
N TRP A 68 6.01 -7.75 -6.95
CA TRP A 68 5.27 -6.80 -7.78
C TRP A 68 5.46 -5.36 -7.31
N MET A 69 5.42 -5.12 -5.99
CA MET A 69 5.63 -3.80 -5.40
C MET A 69 7.02 -3.25 -5.74
N LEU A 70 8.05 -4.09 -5.65
CA LEU A 70 9.41 -3.73 -6.07
C LEU A 70 9.49 -3.41 -7.56
N GLY A 71 8.76 -4.14 -8.41
CA GLY A 71 8.64 -3.83 -9.83
C GLY A 71 8.11 -2.42 -10.08
N GLN A 72 6.99 -2.05 -9.44
CA GLN A 72 6.42 -0.71 -9.59
C GLN A 72 7.34 0.41 -9.09
N ILE A 73 8.11 0.17 -8.03
CA ILE A 73 9.11 1.13 -7.56
C ILE A 73 10.26 1.25 -8.56
N ASN A 74 10.73 0.13 -9.11
CA ASN A 74 11.80 0.12 -10.10
C ASN A 74 11.38 0.86 -11.38
N ASP A 75 10.14 0.66 -11.84
CA ASP A 75 9.58 1.39 -13.00
C ASP A 75 9.58 2.90 -12.77
N LEU A 76 9.11 3.34 -11.59
CA LEU A 76 9.14 4.76 -11.20
C LEU A 76 10.58 5.29 -11.18
N ILE A 77 11.51 4.56 -10.57
CA ILE A 77 12.92 4.96 -10.51
C ILE A 77 13.50 5.10 -11.92
N GLN A 78 13.28 4.13 -12.80
CA GLN A 78 13.78 4.18 -14.18
C GLN A 78 13.21 5.37 -14.96
N SER A 79 11.91 5.67 -14.80
CA SER A 79 11.29 6.88 -15.35
C SER A 79 12.02 8.15 -14.90
N LEU A 80 12.25 8.29 -13.59
CA LEU A 80 12.96 9.44 -13.02
C LEU A 80 14.41 9.56 -13.52
N PHE A 81 15.13 8.45 -13.62
CA PHE A 81 16.50 8.45 -14.14
C PHE A 81 16.55 8.78 -15.63
N GLY A 82 15.56 8.36 -16.42
CA GLY A 82 15.41 8.77 -17.82
C GLY A 82 15.28 10.29 -17.94
N LEU A 83 14.35 10.88 -17.18
CA LEU A 83 14.15 12.33 -17.14
C LEU A 83 15.42 13.09 -16.72
N MET A 84 16.19 12.57 -15.76
CA MET A 84 17.46 13.18 -15.34
C MET A 84 18.56 13.10 -16.41
N ALA A 85 18.59 12.02 -17.20
CA ALA A 85 19.55 11.83 -18.28
C ALA A 85 19.24 12.70 -19.52
N GLY A 86 18.11 13.42 -19.52
CA GLY A 86 17.64 14.20 -20.66
C GLY A 86 17.05 13.35 -21.78
N LEU A 87 16.64 12.12 -21.46
CA LEU A 87 15.88 11.21 -22.32
C LEU A 87 14.37 11.40 -22.11
#